data_AF-A0A949EZD8-F1
#
_entry.id   AF-A0A949EZD8-F1
#
_cell.length_a   1.000
_cell.length_b   1.000
_cell.length_c   1.000
_cell.angle_alpha   90.00
_cell.angle_beta   90.00
_cell.angle_gamma   90.00
#
_symmetry.space_group_name_H-M   'P 1'
#
loop_
_entity.id
_entity.type
_entity.pdbx_description
1 polymer ?
#
loop_
_entity_poly.entity_id
_entity_poly.type
_entity_poly.pdbx_seq_one_letter_code
_entity_poly.pdbx_strand_id
1 'polypeptide(L)'
;MDKFSQVRRILIVILVLNWLVAFSKIIYGIITKCASMTADGVHSFGDGASNVIGLVGIWVAARPRDEDHPYGHKKFETFATLGITVILFIAAFNILKDAFARVFHPIAPDVTVFSFALMVVTVIINFFVMRYEHRKGHQLSSDILVCDSIHTRSDIFASLGVIATLVAVKIGFSFLDTIVASLIAVLIAKSGLEILKRSSDVLCDASVLSDAMIEGVVNKVPGIRSIHNIRTHGRKDDIHVDLHVKIDAEMHIDDAHKLSHKIESELKGRIPGITNVNVHMEPIR
;
A
#
# COMPACT_ATOMS: atom_id res chain seq x y z
N MET A 1 -0.97 -28.06 -1.64
CA MET A 1 -0.82 -26.70 -2.21
C MET A 1 0.01 -25.88 -1.24
N ASP A 2 1.11 -25.31 -1.70
CA ASP A 2 1.93 -24.37 -0.94
C ASP A 2 1.07 -23.21 -0.38
N LYS A 3 1.37 -22.78 0.84
CA LYS A 3 0.66 -21.72 1.59
C LYS A 3 0.60 -20.43 0.77
N PHE A 4 1.69 -20.07 0.10
CA PHE A 4 1.76 -18.90 -0.78
C PHE A 4 0.83 -19.00 -1.99
N SER A 5 0.76 -20.18 -2.61
CA SER A 5 -0.14 -20.43 -3.74
C SER A 5 -1.62 -20.31 -3.35
N GLN A 6 -1.98 -20.69 -2.12
CA GLN A 6 -3.34 -20.51 -1.60
C GLN A 6 -3.67 -19.04 -1.34
N VAL A 7 -2.77 -18.29 -0.69
CA VAL A 7 -2.94 -16.84 -0.44
C VAL A 7 -3.10 -16.08 -1.76
N ARG A 8 -2.24 -16.37 -2.74
CA ARG A 8 -2.32 -15.74 -4.07
C ARG A 8 -3.66 -16.00 -4.75
N ARG A 9 -4.15 -17.25 -4.74
CA ARG A 9 -5.44 -17.60 -5.35
C ARG A 9 -6.60 -16.86 -4.68
N ILE A 10 -6.57 -16.74 -3.35
CA ILE A 10 -7.58 -16.00 -2.58
C ILE A 10 -7.58 -14.52 -2.98
N LEU A 11 -6.40 -13.88 -2.99
CA LEU A 11 -6.25 -12.48 -3.36
C LEU A 11 -6.71 -12.20 -4.81
N ILE A 12 -6.46 -13.10 -5.75
CA ILE A 12 -6.94 -12.96 -7.14
C ILE A 12 -8.48 -13.02 -7.20
N VAL A 13 -9.11 -13.95 -6.48
CA VAL A 13 -10.58 -14.07 -6.47
C VAL A 13 -11.22 -12.82 -5.87
N ILE A 14 -10.66 -12.34 -4.75
CA ILE A 14 -11.09 -11.11 -4.07
C ILE A 14 -10.94 -9.91 -5.01
N LEU A 15 -9.79 -9.77 -5.65
CA LEU A 15 -9.52 -8.69 -6.59
C LEU A 15 -10.59 -8.60 -7.68
N VAL A 16 -10.93 -9.74 -8.30
CA VAL A 16 -11.96 -9.80 -9.34
C VAL A 16 -13.31 -9.35 -8.79
N LEU A 17 -13.69 -9.78 -7.58
CA LEU A 17 -14.93 -9.35 -6.94
C LEU A 17 -14.94 -7.85 -6.64
N ASN A 18 -13.86 -7.32 -6.06
CA ASN A 18 -13.74 -5.90 -5.74
C ASN A 18 -13.80 -5.03 -6.99
N TRP A 19 -13.15 -5.44 -8.07
CA TRP A 19 -13.21 -4.72 -9.35
C TRP A 19 -14.59 -4.79 -9.99
N LEU A 20 -15.26 -5.95 -9.99
CA LEU A 20 -16.63 -6.05 -10.49
C LEU A 20 -17.56 -5.09 -9.75
N VAL A 21 -17.45 -5.03 -8.42
CA VAL A 21 -18.19 -4.10 -7.58
C VAL A 21 -17.83 -2.64 -7.90
N ALA A 22 -16.54 -2.31 -7.95
CA ALA A 22 -16.06 -0.96 -8.22
C ALA A 22 -16.54 -0.44 -9.59
N PHE A 23 -16.37 -1.23 -10.66
CA PHE A 23 -16.85 -0.86 -11.99
C PHE A 23 -18.38 -0.72 -12.03
N SER A 24 -19.11 -1.60 -11.35
CA SER A 24 -20.57 -1.50 -11.27
C SER A 24 -21.01 -0.17 -10.64
N LYS A 25 -20.38 0.24 -9.53
CA LYS A 25 -20.63 1.54 -8.88
C LYS A 25 -20.27 2.72 -9.78
N ILE A 26 -19.09 2.68 -10.42
CA ILE A 26 -18.61 3.78 -11.29
C ILE A 26 -19.58 3.97 -12.46
N ILE A 27 -19.86 2.90 -13.20
CA ILE A 27 -20.73 2.94 -14.39
C ILE A 27 -22.11 3.41 -13.98
N TYR A 28 -22.71 2.79 -12.96
CA TYR A 28 -24.06 3.14 -12.55
C TYR A 28 -24.14 4.54 -11.93
N GLY A 29 -23.08 4.98 -11.24
CA GLY A 29 -22.99 6.33 -10.65
C GLY A 29 -22.94 7.41 -11.71
N ILE A 30 -22.22 7.17 -12.80
CA ILE A 30 -22.20 8.07 -13.96
C ILE A 30 -23.58 8.12 -14.64
N ILE A 31 -24.21 6.96 -14.87
CA ILE A 31 -25.54 6.88 -15.52
C ILE A 31 -26.60 7.61 -14.68
N THR A 32 -26.61 7.40 -13.37
CA THR A 32 -27.58 8.01 -12.44
C THR A 32 -27.18 9.41 -11.97
N LYS A 33 -26.01 9.91 -12.40
CA LYS A 33 -25.40 11.17 -11.94
C LYS A 33 -25.24 11.24 -10.42
N CYS A 34 -25.16 10.11 -9.72
CA CYS A 34 -24.89 10.01 -8.29
C CYS A 34 -23.38 10.14 -8.03
N ALA A 35 -22.92 11.32 -7.64
CA ALA A 35 -21.50 11.59 -7.46
C ALA A 35 -20.91 10.79 -6.29
N SER A 36 -21.68 10.58 -5.22
CA SER A 36 -21.22 9.81 -4.04
C SER A 36 -20.95 8.35 -4.39
N MET A 37 -21.80 7.75 -5.24
CA MET A 37 -21.64 6.37 -5.72
C MET A 37 -20.46 6.23 -6.67
N THR A 38 -20.25 7.19 -7.58
CA THR A 38 -19.05 7.20 -8.43
C THR A 38 -17.78 7.35 -7.60
N ALA A 39 -17.77 8.24 -6.60
CA ALA A 39 -16.63 8.46 -5.72
C ALA A 39 -16.27 7.20 -4.91
N ASP A 40 -17.26 6.53 -4.32
CA ASP A 40 -17.09 5.25 -3.63
C ASP A 40 -16.59 4.14 -4.57
N GLY A 41 -17.06 4.11 -5.82
CA GLY A 41 -16.55 3.20 -6.84
C GLY A 41 -15.10 3.44 -7.22
N VAL A 42 -14.70 4.71 -7.40
CA VAL A 42 -13.29 5.09 -7.66
C VAL A 42 -12.40 4.73 -6.48
N HIS A 43 -12.87 4.94 -5.25
CA HIS A 43 -12.14 4.55 -4.05
C HIS A 43 -11.89 3.04 -4.01
N SER A 44 -12.95 2.22 -4.14
CA SER A 44 -12.81 0.76 -4.16
C SER A 44 -11.94 0.25 -5.33
N PHE A 45 -11.96 0.94 -6.49
CA PHE A 45 -11.05 0.62 -7.59
C PHE A 45 -9.58 0.83 -7.19
N GLY A 46 -9.26 1.97 -6.57
CA GLY A 46 -7.91 2.30 -6.11
C GLY A 46 -7.36 1.29 -5.11
N ASP A 47 -8.20 0.87 -4.17
CA ASP A 47 -7.84 -0.13 -3.16
C ASP A 47 -7.59 -1.49 -3.80
N GLY A 48 -8.49 -1.96 -4.68
CA GLY A 48 -8.29 -3.18 -5.44
C GLY A 48 -7.04 -3.14 -6.32
N ALA A 49 -6.77 -2.00 -6.97
CA ALA A 49 -5.60 -1.83 -7.82
C ALA A 49 -4.29 -1.79 -7.01
N SER A 50 -4.31 -1.25 -5.79
CA SER A 50 -3.18 -1.33 -4.84
C SER A 50 -2.88 -2.78 -4.43
N ASN A 51 -3.90 -3.61 -4.24
CA ASN A 51 -3.72 -5.05 -4.02
C ASN A 51 -3.10 -5.76 -5.24
N VAL A 52 -3.46 -5.37 -6.47
CA VAL A 52 -2.79 -5.87 -7.68
C VAL A 52 -1.32 -5.55 -7.66
N ILE A 53 -0.95 -4.34 -7.25
CA ILE A 53 0.46 -3.98 -7.14
C ILE A 53 1.16 -4.80 -6.09
N GLY A 54 0.56 -5.06 -4.93
CA GLY A 54 1.14 -5.99 -3.97
C GLY A 54 1.36 -7.39 -4.56
N LEU A 55 0.40 -7.89 -5.36
CA LEU A 55 0.48 -9.21 -6.00
C LEU A 55 1.48 -9.28 -7.17
N VAL A 56 1.46 -8.28 -8.05
CA VAL A 56 2.36 -8.14 -9.20
C VAL A 56 3.77 -7.77 -8.71
N GLY A 57 3.85 -7.00 -7.63
CA GLY A 57 5.05 -6.72 -6.86
C GLY A 57 5.77 -8.00 -6.49
N ILE A 58 5.07 -9.01 -5.97
CA ILE A 58 5.66 -10.33 -5.70
C ILE A 58 6.20 -11.00 -6.99
N TRP A 59 5.50 -10.88 -8.12
CA TRP A 59 5.94 -11.50 -9.38
C TRP A 59 7.12 -10.78 -10.04
N VAL A 60 7.12 -9.44 -10.04
CA VAL A 60 8.20 -8.60 -10.57
C VAL A 60 9.41 -8.64 -9.64
N ALA A 61 9.20 -8.60 -8.32
CA ALA A 61 10.25 -8.76 -7.30
C ALA A 61 10.88 -10.16 -7.31
N ALA A 62 10.14 -11.18 -7.77
CA ALA A 62 10.69 -12.52 -7.95
C ALA A 62 11.62 -12.64 -9.17
N ARG A 63 11.69 -11.63 -10.05
CA ARG A 63 12.69 -11.63 -11.11
C ARG A 63 14.08 -11.44 -10.49
N PRO A 64 15.04 -12.34 -10.80
CA PRO A 64 16.40 -12.20 -10.31
C PRO A 64 17.04 -10.91 -10.84
N ARG A 65 18.15 -10.52 -10.22
CA ARG A 65 19.01 -9.43 -10.68
C ARG A 65 19.49 -9.74 -12.10
N ASP A 66 19.51 -8.72 -12.96
CA ASP A 66 20.10 -8.80 -14.29
C ASP A 66 21.17 -7.71 -14.47
N GLU A 67 21.83 -7.68 -15.63
CA GLU A 67 22.92 -6.75 -15.91
C GLU A 67 22.47 -5.29 -15.86
N ASP A 68 21.25 -5.00 -16.32
CA ASP A 68 20.67 -3.66 -16.33
C ASP A 68 20.15 -3.23 -14.94
N HIS A 69 19.79 -4.19 -14.08
CA HIS A 69 19.27 -3.97 -12.72
C HIS A 69 20.01 -4.82 -11.67
N PRO A 70 21.27 -4.46 -11.31
CA PRO A 70 22.08 -5.23 -10.36
C PRO A 70 21.50 -5.31 -8.94
N TYR A 71 20.64 -4.35 -8.57
CA TYR A 71 19.93 -4.35 -7.28
C TYR A 71 18.55 -5.03 -7.35
N GLY A 72 18.11 -5.42 -8.54
CA GLY A 72 16.84 -6.11 -8.79
C GLY A 72 15.70 -5.16 -9.15
N HIS A 73 14.50 -5.73 -9.27
CA HIS A 73 13.35 -5.07 -9.90
C HIS A 73 12.30 -4.54 -8.91
N LYS A 74 12.59 -4.55 -7.60
CA LYS A 74 11.57 -4.23 -6.58
C LYS A 74 11.08 -2.79 -6.61
N LYS A 75 11.85 -1.84 -7.15
CA LYS A 75 11.44 -0.43 -7.33
C LYS A 75 10.37 -0.24 -8.43
N PHE A 76 10.21 -1.20 -9.37
CA PHE A 76 9.14 -1.12 -10.38
C PHE A 76 7.74 -1.20 -9.77
N GLU A 77 7.59 -1.89 -8.64
CA GLU A 77 6.35 -1.88 -7.87
C GLU A 77 6.00 -0.46 -7.40
N THR A 78 6.99 0.27 -6.89
CA THR A 78 6.83 1.68 -6.45
C THR A 78 6.39 2.58 -7.60
N PHE A 79 6.94 2.39 -8.81
CA PHE A 79 6.49 3.12 -10.00
C PHE A 79 5.06 2.78 -10.40
N ALA A 80 4.66 1.52 -10.35
CA ALA A 80 3.27 1.13 -10.58
C ALA A 80 2.34 1.81 -9.55
N THR A 81 2.76 1.89 -8.28
CA THR A 81 1.97 2.51 -7.20
C THR A 81 1.75 3.98 -7.47
N LEU A 82 2.78 4.67 -7.95
CA LEU A 82 2.69 6.07 -8.38
C LEU A 82 1.73 6.23 -9.55
N GLY A 83 1.78 5.33 -10.54
CA GLY A 83 0.85 5.35 -11.68
C GLY A 83 -0.62 5.29 -11.25
N ILE A 84 -0.96 4.36 -10.34
CA ILE A 84 -2.32 4.28 -9.77
C ILE A 84 -2.68 5.55 -9.00
N THR A 85 -1.75 6.05 -8.21
CA THR A 85 -1.94 7.28 -7.42
C THR A 85 -2.28 8.47 -8.31
N VAL A 86 -1.64 8.61 -9.48
CA VAL A 86 -1.97 9.65 -10.48
C VAL A 86 -3.40 9.48 -11.00
N ILE A 87 -3.81 8.26 -11.33
CA ILE A 87 -5.19 7.98 -11.81
C ILE A 87 -6.21 8.36 -10.72
N LEU A 88 -5.94 8.03 -9.46
CA LEU A 88 -6.80 8.38 -8.33
C LEU A 88 -6.89 9.89 -8.10
N PHE A 89 -5.77 10.62 -8.24
CA PHE A 89 -5.79 12.08 -8.16
C PHE A 89 -6.62 12.72 -9.27
N ILE A 90 -6.49 12.24 -10.51
CA ILE A 90 -7.31 12.72 -11.63
C ILE A 90 -8.79 12.48 -11.35
N ALA A 91 -9.14 11.29 -10.86
CA ALA A 91 -10.52 10.95 -10.52
C ALA A 91 -11.07 11.79 -9.35
N ALA A 92 -10.30 11.96 -8.27
CA ALA A 92 -10.67 12.80 -7.14
C ALA A 92 -10.84 14.27 -7.54
N PHE A 93 -9.94 14.79 -8.38
CA PHE A 93 -10.06 16.15 -8.93
C PHE A 93 -11.34 16.33 -9.76
N ASN A 94 -11.66 15.36 -10.64
CA ASN A 94 -12.89 15.40 -11.41
C ASN A 94 -14.14 15.37 -10.52
N ILE A 95 -14.16 14.53 -9.49
CA ILE A 95 -15.28 14.47 -8.53
C ILE A 95 -15.44 15.81 -7.79
N LEU A 96 -14.34 16.41 -7.32
CA LEU A 96 -14.38 17.71 -6.64
C LEU A 96 -14.82 18.84 -7.57
N LYS A 97 -14.34 18.84 -8.82
CA LYS A 97 -14.75 19.78 -9.85
C LYS A 97 -16.25 19.68 -10.13
N ASP A 98 -16.76 18.47 -10.30
CA ASP A 98 -18.19 18.22 -10.53
C ASP A 98 -19.01 18.61 -9.30
N ALA A 99 -18.52 18.33 -8.09
CA ALA A 99 -19.16 18.73 -6.86
C ALA A 99 -19.26 20.26 -6.73
N PHE A 100 -18.19 20.98 -7.05
CA PHE A 100 -18.18 22.45 -7.07
C PHE A 100 -19.16 23.02 -8.11
N ALA A 101 -19.21 22.43 -9.31
CA ALA A 101 -20.16 22.84 -10.34
C ALA A 101 -21.63 22.65 -9.89
N ARG A 102 -21.91 21.55 -9.17
CA ARG A 102 -23.25 21.25 -8.63
C ARG A 102 -23.73 22.22 -7.55
N VAL A 103 -22.83 22.95 -6.89
CA VAL A 103 -23.21 24.01 -5.93
C VAL A 103 -23.90 25.17 -6.65
N PHE A 104 -23.43 25.53 -7.85
CA PHE A 104 -24.01 26.63 -8.64
C PHE A 104 -25.14 26.17 -9.57
N HIS A 105 -25.04 24.95 -10.08
CA HIS A 105 -26.04 24.34 -10.97
C HIS A 105 -26.47 22.98 -10.40
N PRO A 106 -27.46 22.95 -9.50
CA PRO A 106 -27.90 21.71 -8.87
C PRO A 106 -28.41 20.70 -9.89
N ILE A 107 -27.76 19.55 -9.94
CA ILE A 107 -28.18 18.39 -10.73
C ILE A 107 -28.74 17.37 -9.73
N ALA A 108 -30.03 17.08 -9.82
CA ALA A 108 -30.65 16.04 -9.01
C ALA A 108 -30.15 14.67 -9.48
N PRO A 109 -29.60 13.82 -8.58
CA PRO A 109 -29.26 12.45 -8.93
C PRO A 109 -30.51 11.63 -9.22
N ASP A 110 -30.48 10.81 -10.27
CA ASP A 110 -31.56 9.90 -10.66
C ASP A 110 -31.48 8.61 -9.83
N VAL A 111 -31.94 8.70 -8.57
CA VAL A 111 -31.91 7.57 -7.65
C VAL A 111 -33.03 6.58 -7.97
N THR A 112 -32.65 5.46 -8.60
CA THR A 112 -33.55 4.35 -8.94
C THR A 112 -33.58 3.27 -7.85
N VAL A 113 -34.57 2.37 -7.90
CA VAL A 113 -34.60 1.15 -7.06
C VAL A 113 -33.34 0.30 -7.30
N PHE A 114 -32.84 0.28 -8.54
CA PHE A 114 -31.61 -0.43 -8.88
C PHE A 114 -30.36 0.19 -8.22
N SER A 115 -30.31 1.51 -8.03
CA SER A 115 -29.22 2.18 -7.28
C SER A 115 -29.08 1.61 -5.88
N PHE A 116 -30.21 1.48 -5.17
CA PHE A 116 -30.25 0.88 -3.83
C PHE A 116 -29.88 -0.60 -3.86
N ALA A 117 -30.45 -1.36 -4.79
CA ALA A 117 -30.17 -2.79 -4.91
C ALA A 117 -28.66 -3.04 -5.15
N LEU A 118 -28.03 -2.27 -6.03
CA LEU A 118 -26.60 -2.37 -6.34
C LEU A 118 -25.73 -2.07 -5.12
N MET A 119 -26.04 -1.01 -4.37
CA MET A 119 -25.29 -0.66 -3.16
C MET A 119 -25.48 -1.68 -2.04
N VAL A 120 -26.69 -2.21 -1.85
CA VAL A 120 -26.97 -3.26 -0.86
C VAL A 120 -26.24 -4.55 -1.21
N VAL A 121 -26.32 -4.98 -2.48
CA VAL A 121 -25.58 -6.16 -2.97
C VAL A 121 -24.08 -5.96 -2.77
N THR A 122 -23.55 -4.77 -3.02
CA THR A 122 -22.15 -4.45 -2.76
C THR A 122 -21.78 -4.65 -1.30
N VAL A 123 -22.54 -4.05 -0.37
CA VAL A 123 -22.26 -4.19 1.07
C VAL A 123 -22.28 -5.66 1.49
N ILE A 124 -23.20 -6.44 0.95
CA ILE A 124 -23.27 -7.89 1.20
C ILE A 124 -22.02 -8.59 0.68
N ILE A 125 -21.61 -8.34 -0.57
CA ILE A 125 -20.40 -8.92 -1.17
C ILE A 125 -19.18 -8.57 -0.33
N ASN A 126 -18.96 -7.28 -0.04
CA ASN A 126 -17.81 -6.82 0.73
C ASN A 126 -17.81 -7.38 2.16
N PHE A 127 -18.99 -7.56 2.77
CA PHE A 127 -19.10 -8.19 4.09
C PHE A 127 -18.63 -9.66 4.07
N PHE A 128 -19.03 -10.42 3.06
CA PHE A 128 -18.57 -11.81 2.89
C PHE A 128 -17.08 -11.89 2.56
N VAL A 129 -16.58 -10.99 1.70
CA VAL A 129 -15.15 -10.86 1.37
C VAL A 129 -14.35 -10.57 2.63
N MET A 130 -14.71 -9.55 3.40
CA MET A 130 -14.06 -9.17 4.66
C MET A 130 -14.05 -10.32 5.68
N ARG A 131 -15.18 -11.04 5.84
CA ARG A 131 -15.24 -12.23 6.72
C ARG A 131 -14.33 -13.35 6.23
N TYR A 132 -14.26 -13.57 4.92
CA TYR A 132 -13.45 -14.60 4.31
C TYR A 132 -11.95 -14.29 4.45
N GLU A 133 -11.55 -13.06 4.13
CA GLU A 133 -10.19 -12.53 4.28
C GLU A 133 -9.71 -12.65 5.72
N HIS A 134 -10.50 -12.15 6.68
CA HIS A 134 -10.13 -12.20 8.09
C HIS A 134 -9.94 -13.64 8.57
N ARG A 135 -10.84 -14.55 8.20
CA ARG A 135 -10.74 -15.97 8.58
C ARG A 135 -9.51 -16.63 7.94
N LYS A 136 -9.27 -16.39 6.66
CA LYS A 136 -8.12 -16.97 5.95
C LYS A 136 -6.79 -16.34 6.34
N GLY A 137 -6.77 -15.05 6.67
CA GLY A 137 -5.61 -14.34 7.19
C GLY A 137 -5.10 -14.95 8.48
N HIS A 138 -5.98 -15.27 9.43
CA HIS A 138 -5.57 -15.97 10.65
C HIS A 138 -5.21 -17.44 10.42
N GLN A 139 -5.99 -18.18 9.61
CA GLN A 139 -5.70 -19.60 9.32
C GLN A 139 -4.35 -19.78 8.60
N LEU A 140 -3.99 -18.81 7.75
CA LEU A 140 -2.76 -18.83 6.97
C LEU A 140 -1.71 -17.88 7.56
N SER A 141 -1.87 -17.36 8.78
CA SER A 141 -0.94 -16.39 9.40
C SER A 141 -0.37 -15.39 8.38
N SER A 142 -1.26 -14.74 7.64
CA SER A 142 -0.93 -13.85 6.52
C SER A 142 -1.36 -12.44 6.88
N ASP A 143 -0.39 -11.60 7.23
CA ASP A 143 -0.64 -10.21 7.59
C ASP A 143 -1.25 -9.42 6.43
N ILE A 144 -0.92 -9.79 5.18
CA ILE A 144 -1.50 -9.19 3.97
C ILE A 144 -3.03 -9.37 3.96
N LEU A 145 -3.52 -10.60 4.18
CA LEU A 145 -4.96 -10.88 4.19
C LEU A 145 -5.68 -10.22 5.38
N VAL A 146 -5.00 -10.11 6.53
CA VAL A 146 -5.56 -9.42 7.70
C VAL A 146 -5.68 -7.91 7.42
N CYS A 147 -4.63 -7.30 6.86
CA CYS A 147 -4.66 -5.88 6.48
C CYS A 147 -5.75 -5.61 5.44
N ASP A 148 -5.86 -6.46 4.41
CA ASP A 148 -6.88 -6.34 3.36
C ASP A 148 -8.30 -6.37 3.96
N SER A 149 -8.55 -7.25 4.93
CA SER A 149 -9.86 -7.30 5.63
C SER A 149 -10.24 -6.00 6.35
N ILE A 150 -9.25 -5.25 6.85
CA ILE A 150 -9.46 -3.96 7.50
C ILE A 150 -9.78 -2.88 6.45
N HIS A 151 -9.15 -2.93 5.28
CA HIS A 151 -9.48 -2.08 4.14
C HIS A 151 -10.89 -2.35 3.63
N THR A 152 -11.24 -3.60 3.34
CA THR A 152 -12.59 -4.01 2.92
C THR A 152 -13.66 -3.60 3.94
N ARG A 153 -13.34 -3.63 5.24
CA ARG A 153 -14.25 -3.13 6.29
C ARG A 153 -14.50 -1.62 6.17
N SER A 154 -13.48 -0.83 5.85
CA SER A 154 -13.60 0.62 5.68
C SER A 154 -14.47 0.95 4.45
N ASP A 155 -14.32 0.17 3.37
CA ASP A 155 -15.17 0.24 2.17
C ASP A 155 -16.64 -0.02 2.48
N ILE A 156 -16.94 -0.99 3.34
CA ILE A 156 -18.32 -1.24 3.79
C ILE A 156 -18.92 0.00 4.45
N PHE A 157 -18.16 0.68 5.32
CA PHE A 157 -18.64 1.90 5.96
C PHE A 157 -18.84 3.05 4.96
N ALA A 158 -17.94 3.21 3.99
CA ALA A 158 -18.10 4.18 2.91
C ALA A 158 -19.37 3.89 2.08
N SER A 159 -19.56 2.63 1.67
CA SER A 159 -20.74 2.19 0.92
C SER A 159 -22.05 2.34 1.72
N LEU A 160 -22.04 2.11 3.03
CA LEU A 160 -23.19 2.41 3.91
C LEU A 160 -23.49 3.92 3.96
N GLY A 161 -22.45 4.77 3.99
CA GLY A 161 -22.60 6.22 3.89
C GLY A 161 -23.26 6.65 2.58
N VAL A 162 -22.89 6.01 1.45
CA VAL A 162 -23.56 6.23 0.16
C VAL A 162 -25.01 5.76 0.19
N ILE A 163 -25.33 4.60 0.79
CA ILE A 163 -26.73 4.16 0.95
C ILE A 163 -27.55 5.19 1.73
N ALA A 164 -27.03 5.69 2.85
CA ALA A 164 -27.69 6.73 3.64
C ALA A 164 -27.91 8.01 2.80
N THR A 165 -26.95 8.35 1.95
CA THR A 165 -27.03 9.47 1.00
C THR A 165 -28.15 9.24 -0.02
N LEU A 166 -28.25 8.05 -0.61
CA LEU A 166 -29.33 7.72 -1.56
C LEU A 166 -30.71 7.83 -0.90
N VAL A 167 -30.86 7.38 0.36
CA VAL A 167 -32.11 7.56 1.13
C VAL A 167 -32.43 9.05 1.28
N ALA A 168 -31.45 9.86 1.65
CA ALA A 168 -31.67 11.29 1.86
C ALA A 168 -32.01 12.03 0.56
N VAL A 169 -31.35 11.69 -0.56
CA VAL A 169 -31.67 12.21 -1.89
C VAL A 169 -33.12 11.87 -2.27
N LYS A 170 -33.58 10.65 -1.98
CA LYS A 170 -34.97 10.22 -2.26
C LYS A 170 -36.02 10.98 -1.45
N ILE A 171 -35.67 11.49 -0.26
CA ILE A 171 -36.54 12.32 0.59
C ILE A 171 -36.47 13.81 0.20
N GLY A 172 -35.59 14.18 -0.74
CA GLY A 172 -35.48 15.53 -1.29
C GLY A 172 -34.18 16.27 -0.95
N PHE A 173 -33.27 15.66 -0.19
CA PHE A 173 -31.99 16.28 0.21
C PHE A 173 -30.87 15.99 -0.81
N SER A 174 -31.03 16.46 -2.06
CA SER A 174 -30.09 16.18 -3.15
C SER A 174 -28.67 16.74 -2.93
N PHE A 175 -28.52 17.80 -2.13
CA PHE A 175 -27.20 18.39 -1.83
C PHE A 175 -26.29 17.46 -1.01
N LEU A 176 -26.85 16.47 -0.29
CA LEU A 176 -26.06 15.52 0.49
C LEU A 176 -25.19 14.63 -0.40
N ASP A 177 -25.64 14.31 -1.63
CA ASP A 177 -24.82 13.59 -2.62
C ASP A 177 -23.51 14.33 -2.91
N THR A 178 -23.60 15.65 -3.06
CA THR A 178 -22.44 16.50 -3.35
C THR A 178 -21.49 16.58 -2.16
N ILE A 179 -22.03 16.70 -0.93
CA ILE A 179 -21.23 16.73 0.30
C ILE A 179 -20.48 15.41 0.50
N VAL A 180 -21.18 14.29 0.38
CA VAL A 180 -20.58 12.97 0.60
C VAL A 180 -19.59 12.62 -0.51
N ALA A 181 -19.89 12.94 -1.78
CA ALA A 181 -18.93 12.80 -2.87
C ALA A 181 -17.65 13.61 -2.63
N SER A 182 -17.79 14.85 -2.17
CA SER A 182 -16.65 15.72 -1.86
C SER A 182 -15.82 15.16 -0.71
N LEU A 183 -16.47 14.66 0.34
CA LEU A 183 -15.82 14.02 1.48
C LEU A 183 -14.99 12.81 1.01
N ILE A 184 -15.58 11.90 0.22
CA ILE A 184 -14.89 10.73 -0.31
C ILE A 184 -13.73 11.15 -1.21
N ALA A 185 -13.90 12.16 -2.07
CA ALA A 185 -12.83 12.65 -2.94
C ALA A 185 -11.65 13.25 -2.15
N VAL A 186 -11.91 13.96 -1.04
CA VAL A 186 -10.85 14.44 -0.13
C VAL A 186 -10.13 13.27 0.54
N LEU A 187 -10.85 12.22 0.95
CA LEU A 187 -10.24 11.02 1.51
C LEU A 187 -9.34 10.31 0.47
N ILE A 188 -9.81 10.17 -0.78
CA ILE A 188 -9.01 9.61 -1.88
C ILE A 188 -7.74 10.46 -2.09
N ALA A 189 -7.86 11.78 -2.15
CA ALA A 189 -6.71 12.67 -2.33
C ALA A 189 -5.71 12.56 -1.16
N LYS A 190 -6.19 12.46 0.09
CA LYS A 190 -5.34 12.26 1.27
C LYS A 190 -4.59 10.92 1.20
N SER A 191 -5.29 9.83 0.87
CA SER A 191 -4.68 8.51 0.69
C SER A 191 -3.64 8.54 -0.43
N GLY A 192 -3.95 9.21 -1.55
CA GLY A 192 -3.02 9.42 -2.65
C GLY A 192 -1.76 10.18 -2.23
N LEU A 193 -1.87 11.23 -1.41
CA LEU A 193 -0.71 11.97 -0.91
C LEU A 193 0.17 11.12 0.02
N GLU A 194 -0.44 10.30 0.86
CA GLU A 194 0.30 9.38 1.72
C GLU A 194 1.06 8.33 0.91
N ILE A 195 0.42 7.75 -0.10
CA ILE A 195 1.05 6.81 -1.02
C ILE A 195 2.18 7.49 -1.80
N LEU A 196 1.94 8.67 -2.35
CA LEU A 196 2.94 9.46 -3.08
C LEU A 196 4.17 9.74 -2.20
N LYS A 197 3.97 10.13 -0.94
CA LYS A 197 5.08 10.36 0.01
C LYS A 197 5.88 9.09 0.23
N ARG A 198 5.22 7.98 0.59
CA ARG A 198 5.89 6.69 0.84
C ARG A 198 6.66 6.19 -0.38
N SER A 199 6.08 6.32 -1.58
CA SER A 199 6.74 5.95 -2.83
C SER A 199 7.92 6.86 -3.14
N SER A 200 7.81 8.17 -2.88
CA SER A 200 8.91 9.11 -3.06
C SER A 200 10.05 8.81 -2.09
N ASP A 201 9.75 8.50 -0.83
CA ASP A 201 10.75 8.10 0.17
C ASP A 201 11.56 6.88 -0.32
N VAL A 202 10.91 5.86 -0.91
CA VAL A 202 11.59 4.68 -1.48
C VAL A 202 12.44 5.03 -2.70
N LEU A 203 11.96 5.91 -3.59
CA LEU A 203 12.67 6.30 -4.80
C LEU A 203 13.86 7.21 -4.52
N CYS A 204 13.75 8.08 -3.52
CA CYS A 204 14.79 9.00 -3.07
C CYS A 204 15.76 8.38 -2.04
N ASP A 205 15.66 7.06 -1.81
CA ASP A 205 16.51 6.33 -0.87
C ASP A 205 16.51 6.94 0.54
N ALA A 206 15.33 7.35 1.02
CA ALA A 206 15.13 7.84 2.38
C ALA A 206 15.43 6.75 3.42
N SER A 207 15.91 7.17 4.60
CA SER A 207 16.30 6.24 5.66
C SER A 207 15.13 5.39 6.16
N VAL A 208 15.31 4.07 6.15
CA VAL A 208 14.29 3.09 6.53
C VAL A 208 14.40 2.71 8.01
N LEU A 209 15.64 2.59 8.51
CA LEU A 209 15.96 2.21 9.88
C LEU A 209 16.67 3.37 10.57
N SER A 210 16.42 3.55 11.86
CA SER A 210 17.18 4.50 12.66
C SER A 210 18.58 3.99 12.93
N ASP A 211 19.55 4.90 12.94
CA ASP A 211 20.95 4.62 13.27
C ASP A 211 21.07 3.91 14.62
N ALA A 212 20.29 4.34 15.62
CA ALA A 212 20.23 3.71 16.94
C ALA A 212 19.83 2.23 16.91
N MET A 213 19.00 1.80 15.95
CA MET A 213 18.63 0.41 15.80
C MET A 213 19.80 -0.43 15.28
N ILE A 214 20.53 0.10 14.29
CA ILE A 214 21.73 -0.54 13.73
C ILE A 214 22.83 -0.59 14.79
N GLU A 215 23.09 0.53 15.48
CA GLU A 215 24.04 0.62 16.60
C GLU A 215 23.74 -0.40 17.69
N GLY A 216 22.47 -0.54 18.09
CA GLY A 216 22.05 -1.47 19.13
C GLY A 216 22.29 -2.96 18.81
N VAL A 217 22.44 -3.30 17.53
CA VAL A 217 22.81 -4.64 17.07
C VAL A 217 24.32 -4.76 16.91
N VAL A 218 24.93 -3.84 16.16
CA VAL A 218 26.34 -3.93 15.76
C VAL A 218 27.28 -3.74 16.95
N ASN A 219 26.99 -2.83 17.89
CA ASN A 219 27.84 -2.60 19.07
C ASN A 219 27.93 -3.81 20.03
N LYS A 220 27.07 -4.84 19.85
CA LYS A 220 27.13 -6.09 20.63
C LYS A 220 28.12 -7.10 20.03
N VAL A 221 28.64 -6.86 18.84
CA VAL A 221 29.59 -7.75 18.17
C VAL A 221 31.01 -7.45 18.69
N PRO A 222 31.72 -8.44 19.26
CA PRO A 222 33.08 -8.24 19.74
C PRO A 222 34.06 -7.84 18.62
N GLY A 223 35.03 -6.98 18.94
CA GLY A 223 36.05 -6.53 18.00
C GLY A 223 35.73 -5.21 17.29
N ILE A 224 34.52 -4.66 17.50
CA ILE A 224 34.11 -3.35 16.99
C ILE A 224 34.48 -2.27 17.99
N ARG A 225 35.12 -1.20 17.52
CA ARG A 225 35.48 -0.05 18.35
C ARG A 225 34.44 1.06 18.28
N SER A 226 33.96 1.36 17.07
CA SER A 226 32.90 2.34 16.82
C SER A 226 32.31 2.13 15.44
N ILE A 227 31.07 2.59 15.22
CA ILE A 227 30.46 2.63 13.90
C ILE A 227 30.02 4.04 13.55
N HIS A 228 29.97 4.36 12.26
CA HIS A 228 29.52 5.67 11.77
C HIS A 228 29.10 5.58 10.30
N ASN A 229 28.61 6.70 9.75
CA ASN A 229 28.14 6.80 8.37
C ASN A 229 27.12 5.72 7.98
N ILE A 230 26.18 5.45 8.89
CA ILE A 230 25.11 4.47 8.69
C ILE A 230 24.15 5.06 7.67
N ARG A 231 23.89 4.31 6.61
CA ARG A 231 22.92 4.66 5.58
C ARG A 231 22.04 3.44 5.36
N THR A 232 20.74 3.64 5.47
CA THR A 232 19.77 2.60 5.13
C THR A 232 18.86 3.12 4.04
N HIS A 233 18.50 2.27 3.09
CA HIS A 233 17.59 2.65 2.02
C HIS A 233 16.82 1.43 1.49
N GLY A 234 15.89 1.67 0.58
CA GLY A 234 15.06 0.64 -0.04
C GLY A 234 13.67 0.52 0.60
N ARG A 235 13.13 -0.70 0.59
CA ARG A 235 11.77 -0.99 1.09
C ARG A 235 11.83 -1.76 2.40
N LYS A 236 10.74 -1.78 3.16
CA LYS A 236 10.65 -2.55 4.42
C LYS A 236 10.92 -4.05 4.25
N ASP A 237 10.65 -4.61 3.07
CA ASP A 237 10.88 -6.00 2.68
C ASP A 237 12.14 -6.17 1.81
N ASP A 238 12.93 -5.11 1.65
CA ASP A 238 14.17 -5.08 0.88
C ASP A 238 15.06 -3.92 1.35
N ILE A 239 15.55 -4.02 2.58
CA ILE A 239 16.37 -2.99 3.21
C ILE A 239 17.84 -3.25 2.86
N HIS A 240 18.47 -2.20 2.36
CA HIS A 240 19.90 -2.14 2.10
C HIS A 240 20.55 -1.30 3.19
N VAL A 241 21.66 -1.78 3.73
CA VAL A 241 22.40 -1.11 4.80
C VAL A 241 23.85 -0.94 4.37
N ASP A 242 24.33 0.30 4.36
CA ASP A 242 25.75 0.63 4.25
C ASP A 242 26.22 1.22 5.58
N LEU A 243 27.35 0.76 6.12
CA LEU A 243 27.91 1.31 7.36
C LEU A 243 29.43 1.25 7.37
N HIS A 244 30.05 2.15 8.13
CA HIS A 244 31.48 2.14 8.39
C HIS A 244 31.75 1.63 9.80
N VAL A 245 32.72 0.74 9.94
CA VAL A 245 33.06 0.08 11.20
C VAL A 245 34.55 0.27 11.48
N LYS A 246 34.86 0.89 12.62
CA LYS A 246 36.24 1.01 13.08
C LYS A 246 36.67 -0.22 13.85
N ILE A 247 37.79 -0.79 13.42
CA ILE A 247 38.43 -1.99 13.98
C ILE A 247 39.87 -1.67 14.43
N ASP A 248 40.51 -2.65 15.05
CA ASP A 248 41.92 -2.53 15.41
C ASP A 248 42.81 -2.39 14.16
N ALA A 249 43.76 -1.46 14.18
CA ALA A 249 44.63 -1.20 13.03
C ALA A 249 45.57 -2.37 12.73
N GLU A 250 45.86 -3.22 13.71
CA GLU A 250 46.71 -4.41 13.56
C GLU A 250 45.91 -5.67 13.19
N MET A 251 44.58 -5.56 13.05
CA MET A 251 43.73 -6.71 12.70
C MET A 251 44.06 -7.23 11.30
N HIS A 252 44.30 -8.54 11.19
CA HIS A 252 44.52 -9.19 9.90
C HIS A 252 43.28 -9.08 9.00
N ILE A 253 43.49 -8.90 7.70
CA ILE A 253 42.40 -8.68 6.73
C ILE A 253 41.37 -9.81 6.73
N ASP A 254 41.82 -11.06 6.90
CA ASP A 254 40.91 -12.22 6.98
C ASP A 254 39.99 -12.16 8.20
N ASP A 255 40.48 -11.66 9.33
CA ASP A 255 39.68 -11.55 10.54
C ASP A 255 38.72 -10.35 10.47
N ALA A 256 39.14 -9.26 9.84
CA ALA A 256 38.25 -8.16 9.47
C ALA A 256 37.14 -8.64 8.52
N HIS A 257 37.46 -9.47 7.53
CA HIS A 257 36.47 -10.03 6.60
C HIS A 257 35.47 -10.96 7.31
N LYS A 258 35.93 -11.84 8.21
CA LYS A 258 35.04 -12.66 9.06
C LYS A 258 34.15 -11.79 9.95
N LEU A 259 34.70 -10.71 10.52
CA LEU A 259 33.94 -9.78 11.35
C LEU A 259 32.83 -9.08 10.52
N SER A 260 33.13 -8.67 9.28
CA SER A 260 32.13 -8.12 8.36
C SER A 260 30.97 -9.08 8.12
N HIS A 261 31.26 -10.35 7.81
CA HIS A 261 30.22 -11.36 7.63
C HIS A 261 29.41 -11.63 8.90
N LYS A 262 30.05 -11.56 10.07
CA LYS A 262 29.34 -11.68 11.35
C LYS A 262 28.37 -10.52 11.58
N ILE A 263 28.78 -9.29 11.27
CA ILE A 263 27.93 -8.09 11.35
C ILE A 263 26.74 -8.22 10.41
N GLU A 264 26.98 -8.60 9.15
CA GLU A 264 25.93 -8.85 8.16
C GLU A 264 24.91 -9.87 8.66
N SER A 265 25.38 -11.02 9.18
CA SER A 265 24.52 -12.09 9.69
C SER A 265 23.69 -11.66 10.90
N GLU A 266 24.29 -10.94 11.86
CA GLU A 266 23.58 -10.41 13.03
C GLU A 266 22.49 -9.40 12.66
N LEU A 267 22.79 -8.50 11.72
CA LEU A 267 21.79 -7.53 11.22
C LEU A 267 20.64 -8.23 10.53
N LYS A 268 20.91 -9.14 9.58
CA LYS A 268 19.89 -9.92 8.88
C LYS A 268 19.08 -10.83 9.81
N GLY A 269 19.71 -11.38 10.83
CA GLY A 269 19.06 -12.28 11.80
C GLY A 269 18.15 -11.56 12.79
N ARG A 270 18.45 -10.31 13.15
CA ARG A 270 17.68 -9.56 14.16
C ARG A 270 16.66 -8.59 13.57
N ILE A 271 16.93 -8.05 12.39
CA ILE A 271 16.09 -7.05 11.75
C ILE A 271 15.47 -7.65 10.49
N PRO A 272 14.17 -8.02 10.53
CA PRO A 272 13.50 -8.58 9.36
C PRO A 272 13.45 -7.53 8.24
N GLY A 273 13.66 -8.00 7.00
CA GLY A 273 13.62 -7.14 5.81
C GLY A 273 14.99 -6.70 5.30
N ILE A 274 16.07 -6.83 6.07
CA ILE A 274 17.43 -6.57 5.57
C ILE A 274 17.82 -7.66 4.57
N THR A 275 18.08 -7.26 3.32
CA THR A 275 18.47 -8.16 2.24
C THR A 275 19.94 -7.98 1.86
N ASN A 276 20.48 -6.78 1.99
CA ASN A 276 21.87 -6.49 1.70
C ASN A 276 22.53 -5.64 2.79
N VAL A 277 23.76 -5.99 3.14
CA VAL A 277 24.59 -5.23 4.09
C VAL A 277 25.98 -5.07 3.49
N ASN A 278 26.44 -3.84 3.41
CA ASN A 278 27.79 -3.51 3.00
C ASN A 278 28.52 -2.85 4.17
N VAL A 279 29.61 -3.48 4.60
CA VAL A 279 30.39 -3.03 5.75
C VAL A 279 31.73 -2.51 5.24
N HIS A 280 31.95 -1.21 5.37
CA HIS A 280 33.25 -0.60 5.11
C HIS A 280 34.10 -0.67 6.39
N MET A 281 35.16 -1.47 6.37
CA MET A 281 36.07 -1.62 7.51
C MET A 281 37.14 -0.53 7.48
N GLU A 282 37.31 0.18 8.60
CA GLU A 282 38.31 1.21 8.78
C GLU A 282 39.18 0.92 10.01
N PRO A 283 40.50 1.16 9.96
CA PRO A 283 41.34 1.09 11.16
C PRO A 283 41.03 2.28 12.08
N ILE A 284 41.05 2.05 13.39
CA ILE A 284 41.06 3.15 14.35
C ILE A 284 42.40 3.89 14.24
N ARG A 285 42.32 5.20 13.99
CA ARG A 285 43.47 6.11 14.01
C ARG A 285 43.36 6.99 15.24
#